data_AF-A0A537FHK9-F1
#
_entry.id   AF-A0A537FHK9-F1
#
_cell.length_a   1.000
_cell.length_b   1.000
_cell.length_c   1.000
_cell.angle_alpha   90.00
_cell.angle_beta   90.00
_cell.angle_gamma   90.00
#
_symmetry.space_group_name_H-M   'P 1'
#
loop_
_entity.id
_entity.type
_entity.pdbx_description
1 polymer ?
#
loop_
_entity_poly.entity_id
_entity_poly.type
_entity_poly.pdbx_seq_one_letter_code
_entity_poly.pdbx_strand_id
1 'polypeptide(L)'
;MKALVIGIDSASPFLIEKWIDKLPNIRSVFEAGAHGVLKSIVPPESVPAWQCFATGKNPAKIGIFGFTYIGRDRHLKFGRTTPDIGCFWSQGFPSQLARYGRIRST
;
A
#
# COMPACT_ATOMS: atom_id res chain seq x y z
N MET A 1 -18.84 6.84 -12.69
CA MET A 1 -17.99 5.62 -12.68
C MET A 1 -17.66 5.29 -11.23
N LYS A 2 -17.76 4.01 -10.81
CA LYS A 2 -17.33 3.52 -9.50
C LYS A 2 -16.15 2.59 -9.71
N ALA A 3 -15.17 2.59 -8.81
CA ALA A 3 -13.99 1.73 -8.88
C ALA A 3 -13.88 0.89 -7.60
N LEU A 4 -13.45 -0.37 -7.76
CA LEU A 4 -13.10 -1.28 -6.67
C LEU A 4 -11.60 -1.57 -6.77
N VAL A 5 -10.89 -1.47 -5.65
CA VAL A 5 -9.48 -1.87 -5.58
C VAL A 5 -9.34 -2.96 -4.54
N ILE A 6 -8.71 -4.07 -4.94
CA ILE A 6 -8.43 -5.22 -4.07
C ILE A 6 -6.91 -5.34 -3.98
N GLY A 7 -6.38 -5.35 -2.77
CA GLY A 7 -4.97 -5.64 -2.52
C GLY A 7 -4.82 -6.96 -1.78
N ILE A 8 -3.86 -7.78 -2.21
CA ILE A 8 -3.54 -9.07 -1.59
C ILE A 8 -2.12 -8.93 -1.03
N ASP A 9 -1.98 -8.98 0.29
CA ASP A 9 -0.67 -8.84 0.93
C ASP A 9 0.22 -10.04 0.59
N SER A 10 1.51 -9.79 0.36
CA SER A 10 2.52 -10.79 0.03
C SER A 10 2.24 -11.63 -1.24
N ALA A 11 1.41 -11.12 -2.14
CA ALA A 11 1.05 -11.79 -3.39
C ALA A 11 2.11 -11.57 -4.49
N SER A 12 3.19 -12.35 -4.44
CA SER A 12 4.27 -12.31 -5.44
C SER A 12 3.73 -12.58 -6.87
N PRO A 13 4.00 -11.70 -7.85
CA PRO A 13 3.62 -11.92 -9.25
C PRO A 13 4.14 -13.25 -9.80
N PHE A 14 5.38 -13.63 -9.45
CA PHE A 14 5.97 -14.90 -9.86
C PHE A 14 5.20 -16.12 -9.35
N LEU A 15 4.72 -16.07 -8.10
CA LEU A 15 3.92 -17.16 -7.54
C LEU A 15 2.52 -17.22 -8.15
N ILE A 16 1.91 -16.07 -8.41
CA ILE A 16 0.63 -15.98 -9.10
C ILE A 16 0.73 -16.63 -10.49
N GLU A 17 1.73 -16.25 -11.28
CA GLU A 17 1.96 -16.83 -12.60
C GLU A 17 2.22 -18.34 -12.54
N LYS A 18 3.06 -18.78 -11.59
CA LYS A 18 3.34 -20.22 -11.36
C LYS A 18 2.08 -21.03 -11.03
N TRP A 19 1.07 -20.42 -10.40
CA TRP A 19 -0.14 -21.10 -9.95
C TRP A 19 -1.39 -20.68 -10.73
N ILE A 20 -1.25 -19.99 -11.85
CA ILE A 20 -2.39 -19.39 -12.57
C ILE A 20 -3.42 -20.42 -13.04
N ASP A 21 -3.01 -21.67 -13.32
CA ASP A 21 -3.91 -22.81 -13.63
C ASP A 21 -4.81 -23.21 -12.46
N LYS A 22 -4.41 -22.90 -11.23
CA LYS A 22 -5.17 -23.22 -10.00
C LYS A 22 -5.96 -22.01 -9.47
N LEU A 23 -5.87 -20.86 -10.12
CA LEU A 23 -6.44 -19.58 -9.67
C LEU A 23 -7.43 -19.03 -10.72
N PRO A 24 -8.59 -19.68 -10.94
CA PRO A 24 -9.47 -19.39 -12.07
C PRO A 24 -10.00 -17.94 -12.08
N ASN A 25 -10.27 -17.36 -10.92
CA ASN A 25 -10.72 -15.97 -10.81
C ASN A 25 -9.60 -14.97 -11.16
N ILE A 26 -8.36 -15.25 -10.76
CA ILE A 26 -7.21 -14.38 -11.07
C ILE A 26 -6.85 -14.50 -12.56
N ARG A 27 -6.87 -15.72 -13.10
CA ARG A 27 -6.73 -15.98 -14.54
C ARG A 27 -7.71 -15.14 -15.36
N SER A 28 -8.99 -15.19 -15.01
CA SER A 28 -10.02 -14.42 -15.72
C SER A 28 -9.72 -12.92 -15.76
N VAL A 29 -9.20 -12.36 -14.66
CA VAL A 29 -8.80 -10.94 -14.60
C VAL A 29 -7.55 -10.66 -15.44
N PHE A 30 -6.58 -11.57 -15.46
CA PHE A 30 -5.37 -11.45 -16.29
C PHE A 30 -5.71 -11.47 -17.78
N GLU A 31 -6.57 -12.40 -18.22
CA GLU A 31 -6.93 -12.59 -19.64
C GLU A 31 -7.85 -11.49 -20.17
N ALA A 32 -8.75 -10.96 -19.32
CA ALA A 32 -9.70 -9.91 -19.73
C ALA A 32 -9.16 -8.49 -19.58
N GLY A 33 -8.00 -8.31 -18.95
CA GLY A 33 -7.48 -7.01 -18.54
C GLY A 33 -6.03 -6.76 -18.93
N ALA A 34 -5.40 -5.83 -18.23
CA ALA A 34 -3.96 -5.57 -18.32
C ALA A 34 -3.28 -5.96 -17.01
N HIS A 35 -2.13 -6.61 -17.10
CA HIS A 35 -1.35 -7.03 -15.95
C HIS A 35 0.14 -6.70 -16.13
N GLY A 36 0.85 -6.57 -15.01
CA GLY A 36 2.28 -6.24 -14.99
C GLY A 36 2.81 -6.14 -13.57
N VAL A 37 4.14 -6.09 -13.45
CA VAL A 37 4.81 -5.99 -12.15
C VAL A 37 4.83 -4.53 -11.68
N LEU A 38 4.26 -4.28 -10.51
CA LEU A 38 4.33 -2.99 -9.82
C LEU A 38 5.59 -2.91 -8.96
N LYS A 39 6.28 -1.77 -9.00
CA LYS A 39 7.41 -1.51 -8.11
C LYS A 39 6.90 -1.17 -6.71
N SER A 40 7.38 -1.91 -5.71
CA SER A 40 7.09 -1.61 -4.31
C SER A 40 7.83 -0.36 -3.82
N ILE A 41 7.48 0.09 -2.62
CA ILE A 41 8.21 1.13 -1.90
C ILE A 41 9.57 0.60 -1.38
N VAL A 42 10.41 1.51 -0.89
CA VAL A 42 11.68 1.17 -0.23
C VAL A 42 11.68 1.79 1.18
N PRO A 43 11.85 1.00 2.26
CA PRO A 43 11.91 -0.47 2.26
C PRO A 43 10.55 -1.11 1.92
N PRO A 44 10.52 -2.34 1.35
CA PRO A 44 9.29 -3.02 0.93
C PRO A 44 8.52 -3.62 2.13
N GLU A 45 8.16 -2.78 3.09
CA GLU A 45 7.43 -3.15 4.31
C GLU A 45 5.93 -2.94 4.15
N SER A 46 5.10 -3.90 4.61
CA SER A 46 3.66 -3.84 4.42
C SER A 46 3.03 -2.59 5.03
N VAL A 47 3.44 -2.20 6.25
CA VAL A 47 2.88 -1.04 6.97
C VAL A 47 2.94 0.25 6.13
N PRO A 48 4.13 0.71 5.68
CA PRO A 48 4.19 1.87 4.81
C PRO A 48 3.65 1.61 3.40
N ALA A 49 3.70 0.37 2.87
CA ALA A 49 3.24 0.10 1.51
C ALA A 49 1.74 0.42 1.34
N TRP A 50 0.90 0.00 2.28
CA TRP A 50 -0.54 0.28 2.27
C TRP A 50 -0.85 1.78 2.39
N GLN A 51 -0.09 2.50 3.21
CA GLN A 51 -0.24 3.96 3.38
C GLN A 51 0.23 4.73 2.14
N CYS A 52 1.34 4.30 1.54
CA CYS A 52 1.84 4.87 0.30
C CYS A 52 0.85 4.64 -0.84
N PHE A 53 0.29 3.43 -0.96
CA PHE A 53 -0.78 3.11 -1.91
C PHE A 53 -2.00 4.03 -1.72
N ALA A 54 -2.47 4.22 -0.48
CA ALA A 54 -3.66 5.02 -0.23
C ALA A 54 -3.48 6.52 -0.44
N THR A 55 -2.26 7.04 -0.24
CA THR A 55 -1.97 8.48 -0.27
C THR A 55 -1.26 8.94 -1.54
N GLY A 56 -0.69 8.02 -2.32
CA GLY A 56 0.21 8.32 -3.44
C GLY A 56 1.53 8.96 -3.01
N LYS A 57 1.93 8.84 -1.74
CA LYS A 57 3.16 9.42 -1.19
C LYS A 57 4.21 8.33 -0.95
N ASN A 58 5.49 8.70 -0.97
CA ASN A 58 6.57 7.78 -0.62
C ASN A 58 6.76 7.67 0.92
N PRO A 59 7.48 6.64 1.41
CA PRO A 59 7.70 6.42 2.84
C PRO A 59 8.28 7.64 3.57
N ALA A 60 9.23 8.35 2.96
CA ALA A 60 9.85 9.53 3.56
C ALA A 60 8.87 10.69 3.76
N LYS A 61 7.92 10.87 2.83
CA LYS A 61 6.92 11.93 2.90
C LYS A 61 5.82 11.65 3.93
N ILE A 62 5.56 10.38 4.22
CA ILE A 62 4.65 9.97 5.31
C ILE A 62 5.39 9.74 6.64
N GLY A 63 6.72 9.61 6.63
CA GLY A 63 7.56 9.44 7.82
C GLY A 63 7.52 8.05 8.45
N ILE A 64 7.04 7.02 7.72
CA ILE A 64 6.85 5.65 8.21
C ILE A 64 7.67 4.70 7.36
N PHE A 65 8.41 3.80 8.01
CA PHE A 65 9.35 2.87 7.36
C PHE A 65 9.16 1.42 7.83
N GLY A 66 7.99 1.10 8.40
CA GLY A 66 7.67 -0.20 9.01
C GLY A 66 7.09 0.04 10.41
N PHE A 67 7.54 -0.74 11.40
CA PHE A 67 7.30 -0.45 12.82
C PHE A 67 8.20 0.66 13.38
N THR A 68 8.80 1.44 12.49
CA THR A 68 9.70 2.54 12.82
C THR A 68 9.26 3.80 12.09
N TYR A 69 9.32 4.93 12.78
CA TYR A 69 8.90 6.23 12.24
C TYR A 69 9.77 7.37 12.76
N ILE A 70 9.72 8.51 12.07
CA ILE A 70 10.41 9.74 12.48
C ILE A 70 9.43 10.63 13.24
N GLY A 71 9.71 10.88 14.52
CA GLY A 71 8.92 11.81 15.34
C GLY A 71 9.09 13.26 14.91
N ARG A 72 8.23 14.17 15.40
CA ARG A 72 8.37 15.62 15.14
C ARG A 72 9.68 16.19 15.70
N ASP A 73 10.22 15.55 16.73
CA ASP A 73 11.54 15.78 17.31
C ASP A 73 12.70 15.28 16.43
N ARG A 74 12.40 14.72 15.24
CA ARG A 74 13.36 14.13 14.29
C ARG A 74 14.10 12.92 14.84
N HIS A 75 13.57 12.29 15.88
CA HIS A 75 14.14 11.07 16.44
C HIS A 75 13.43 9.84 15.87
N LEU A 76 14.21 8.79 15.63
CA LEU A 76 13.71 7.48 15.20
C LEU A 76 13.00 6.81 16.39
N LYS A 77 11.77 6.36 16.18
CA LYS A 77 10.96 5.73 17.22
C LYS A 77 10.41 4.40 16.73
N PHE A 78 10.37 3.43 17.63
CA PHE A 78 9.73 2.14 17.39
C PHE A 78 8.30 2.15 17.90
N GLY A 79 7.37 1.63 17.11
CA GLY A 79 5.97 1.55 17.48
C GLY A 79 5.09 1.01 16.36
N ARG A 80 3.86 0.62 16.70
CA ARG A 80 2.92 0.03 15.74
C ARG A 80 2.61 0.97 14.58
N THR A 81 2.37 2.24 14.88
CA THR A 81 2.22 3.38 13.96
C THR A 81 2.43 4.66 14.76
N THR A 82 2.57 5.81 14.09
CA THR A 82 2.51 7.08 14.82
C THR A 82 1.08 7.33 15.32
N PRO A 83 0.88 7.94 16.51
CA PRO A 83 -0.46 8.22 17.03
C PRO A 83 -1.31 9.07 16.06
N ASP A 84 -0.64 9.92 15.29
CA ASP A 84 -1.26 10.84 14.37
C ASP A 84 -1.60 10.20 13.02
N ILE A 85 -0.85 9.21 12.52
CA ILE A 85 -1.11 8.59 11.22
C ILE A 85 -2.04 7.38 11.36
N GLY A 86 -1.89 6.63 12.46
CA GLY A 86 -2.63 5.41 12.73
C GLY A 86 -2.33 4.28 11.74
N CYS A 87 -2.89 3.11 12.02
CA CYS A 87 -2.86 1.97 11.11
C CYS A 87 -3.85 2.19 9.97
N PHE A 88 -3.44 1.91 8.72
CA PHE A 88 -4.35 1.95 7.57
C PHE A 88 -5.64 1.16 7.82
N TRP A 89 -5.50 0.00 8.46
CA TRP A 89 -6.60 -0.90 8.83
C TRP A 89 -7.51 -0.37 9.94
N SER A 90 -7.06 0.62 10.72
CA SER A 90 -7.84 1.23 11.80
C SER A 90 -8.51 2.56 11.38
N GLN A 91 -7.87 3.32 10.49
CA GLN A 91 -8.34 4.64 10.06
C GLN A 91 -9.26 4.56 8.83
N GLY A 92 -9.08 3.54 7.98
CA GLY A 92 -9.82 3.38 6.72
C GLY A 92 -9.34 4.34 5.61
N PHE A 93 -9.64 3.99 4.36
CA PHE A 93 -9.20 4.72 3.18
C PHE A 93 -9.66 6.21 3.11
N PRO A 94 -10.91 6.58 3.47
CA PRO A 94 -11.38 7.96 3.36
C PRO A 94 -10.67 8.95 4.28
N SER A 95 -10.35 8.55 5.52
CA SER A 95 -9.67 9.42 6.50
C SER A 95 -8.22 9.72 6.08
N GLN A 96 -7.55 8.75 5.46
CA GLN A 96 -6.20 8.91 4.92
C GLN A 96 -6.18 9.89 3.74
N LEU A 97 -7.16 9.78 2.82
CA LEU A 97 -7.31 10.72 1.70
C LEU A 97 -7.62 12.15 2.15
N ALA A 98 -8.51 12.32 3.12
CA ALA A 98 -8.86 13.64 3.65
C ALA A 98 -7.64 14.36 4.23
N ARG A 99 -6.70 13.61 4.80
CA ARG A 99 -5.54 14.15 5.51
C ARG A 99 -4.33 14.42 4.63
N TYR A 100 -4.09 13.56 3.64
CA TYR A 100 -2.90 13.65 2.79
C TYR A 100 -3.17 14.26 1.41
N GLY A 101 -4.42 14.59 1.12
CA GLY A 101 -4.86 15.14 -0.16
C GLY A 101 -5.17 14.04 -1.17
N ARG A 102 -5.98 14.37 -2.18
CA ARG A 102 -6.24 13.48 -3.32
C ARG A 102 -4.92 13.04 -3.95
N ILE A 103 -4.88 11.79 -4.42
CA ILE A 103 -3.94 11.33 -5.43
C ILE A 103 -4.05 12.34 -6.58
N ARG A 104 -3.07 13.24 -6.69
CA ARG A 104 -2.97 14.11 -7.86
C ARG A 104 -2.36 13.24 -8.93
N SER A 105 -3.14 12.95 -9.98
CA SER A 105 -2.59 12.43 -11.22
C SER A 105 -1.51 13.41 -11.66
N THR A 106 -0.28 12.95 -11.76
CA THR A 106 0.73 13.59 -12.59
C THR A 106 0.28 13.55 -14.04
#